data_AF-A0A5B1B6S2-F1
#
_entry.id   AF-A0A5B1B6S2-F1
#
_cell.length_a   1.000
_cell.length_b   1.000
_cell.length_c   1.000
_cell.angle_alpha   90.00
_cell.angle_beta   90.00
_cell.angle_gamma   90.00
#
_symmetry.space_group_name_H-M   'P 1'
#
loop_
_entity.id
_entity.type
_entity.pdbx_description
1 polymer ?
#
loop_
_entity_poly.entity_id
_entity_poly.type
_entity_poly.pdbx_seq_one_letter_code
_entity_poly.pdbx_strand_id
1 'polypeptide(L)'
;FGGDGPSDTPISVVLNPENGTATVNQNGTPEDPTDDTIEYTPATDFFGTDEFTYQICDADGDCDTAIVTIDIQNQDDQPMAVDDLVALDEDTTTTIEVLINDSFGGDGPSDTPISVVLNPENGTATVNQNGTPEDPTDDTIEYTPTTDFFGTDEFTYQICDADGDCDTAIVTINVTTTNGLTGNLNLIKEGVYLDVNKDCIIGPGDVIEYKFIVENNGELDIENIMIEDPLPGLEIYGDPINLEAGEKDEFSFTAKYIITESDVLAKQVINQAKALGVDTTGNIICDLSDDPSNLENIDPDEDGDPEDPTIVVLKDQEGIIIYESFSPNGDGTNDEFVIKRLKKYPKNHLQIFNRWGVKVFDKDQYEQNGVERFKGFSDGRVTIERGKYLPVGTYYYMLNYIDETGNSQISSGQVYLVR
;
A
#
# COMPACT_ATOMS: atom_id res chain seq x y z
N PHE A 1 59.60 56.09 -31.89
CA PHE A 1 60.96 56.47 -32.31
C PHE A 1 61.03 57.58 -33.37
N GLY A 2 59.97 58.36 -33.61
CA GLY A 2 60.06 59.57 -34.45
C GLY A 2 60.51 59.35 -35.91
N GLY A 3 61.02 60.43 -36.53
CA GLY A 3 61.63 60.39 -37.86
C GLY A 3 63.11 60.01 -37.86
N ASP A 4 63.74 60.04 -36.69
CA ASP A 4 65.18 59.88 -36.49
C ASP A 4 65.59 58.44 -36.15
N GLY A 5 64.60 57.57 -35.87
CA GLY A 5 64.82 56.15 -35.60
C GLY A 5 65.02 55.86 -34.11
N PRO A 6 65.10 54.57 -33.73
CA PRO A 6 65.21 54.16 -32.33
C PRO A 6 66.52 54.61 -31.67
N SER A 7 66.49 54.83 -30.35
CA SER A 7 67.70 54.99 -29.54
C SER A 7 68.56 53.73 -29.54
N ASP A 8 69.82 53.84 -29.10
CA ASP A 8 70.74 52.72 -28.82
C ASP A 8 70.64 52.22 -27.36
N THR A 9 69.61 52.64 -26.64
CA THR A 9 69.31 52.21 -25.28
C THR A 9 67.97 51.48 -25.21
N PRO A 10 67.79 50.53 -24.28
CA PRO A 10 66.52 49.84 -24.07
C PRO A 10 65.38 50.80 -23.73
N ILE A 11 64.14 50.35 -23.97
CA ILE A 11 62.97 51.00 -23.36
C ILE A 11 63.07 50.94 -21.84
N SER A 12 62.33 51.80 -21.13
CA SER A 12 62.36 51.81 -19.66
C SER A 12 60.96 51.90 -19.05
N VAL A 13 60.76 51.22 -17.91
CA VAL A 13 59.59 51.43 -17.05
C VAL A 13 59.90 52.60 -16.13
N VAL A 14 59.19 53.71 -16.29
CA VAL A 14 59.41 54.97 -15.55
C VAL A 14 58.47 55.13 -14.36
N LEU A 15 57.36 54.40 -14.36
CA LEU A 15 56.48 54.21 -13.20
C LEU A 15 56.06 52.74 -13.14
N ASN A 16 56.45 52.08 -12.06
CA ASN A 16 56.09 50.68 -11.81
C ASN A 16 54.59 50.55 -11.47
N PRO A 17 54.00 49.38 -11.77
CA PRO A 17 52.66 49.03 -11.29
C PRO A 17 52.58 49.00 -9.76
N GLU A 18 51.39 49.26 -9.21
CA GLU A 18 51.16 49.26 -7.75
C GLU A 18 50.98 47.82 -7.22
N ASN A 19 50.38 46.94 -8.02
CA ASN A 19 49.96 45.60 -7.63
C ASN A 19 50.58 44.51 -8.51
N GLY A 20 51.84 44.71 -8.91
CA GLY A 20 52.58 43.76 -9.72
C GLY A 20 54.02 44.20 -9.95
N THR A 21 54.66 43.57 -10.94
CA THR A 21 55.99 43.94 -11.41
C THR A 21 55.99 44.05 -12.93
N ALA A 22 56.67 45.07 -13.46
CA ALA A 22 56.88 45.26 -14.89
C ALA A 22 58.39 45.33 -15.17
N THR A 23 58.90 44.42 -16.00
CA THR A 23 60.33 44.31 -16.31
C THR A 23 60.55 44.37 -17.82
N VAL A 24 61.62 45.05 -18.24
CA VAL A 24 61.99 45.14 -19.66
C VAL A 24 62.80 43.90 -20.03
N ASN A 25 62.31 43.16 -21.03
CA ASN A 25 63.04 42.09 -21.68
C ASN A 25 63.60 42.61 -23.01
N GLN A 26 64.93 42.66 -23.09
CA GLN A 26 65.69 43.19 -24.22
C GLN A 26 65.95 42.19 -25.34
N ASN A 27 65.37 40.97 -25.28
CA ASN A 27 65.51 39.92 -26.30
C ASN A 27 66.95 39.58 -26.78
N GLY A 28 67.97 39.96 -25.99
CA GLY A 28 69.38 39.77 -26.32
C GLY A 28 70.00 40.88 -27.18
N THR A 29 69.28 41.97 -27.41
CA THR A 29 69.61 43.12 -28.28
C THR A 29 69.67 44.44 -27.48
N PRO A 30 70.62 44.59 -26.53
CA PRO A 30 70.65 45.74 -25.60
C PRO A 30 70.84 47.13 -26.24
N GLU A 31 71.25 47.18 -27.52
CA GLU A 31 71.46 48.40 -28.29
C GLU A 31 70.37 48.63 -29.36
N ASP A 32 69.34 47.78 -29.40
CA ASP A 32 68.23 47.87 -30.36
C ASP A 32 66.89 47.68 -29.63
N PRO A 33 66.21 48.76 -29.23
CA PRO A 33 64.96 48.68 -28.48
C PRO A 33 63.75 48.33 -29.35
N THR A 34 63.93 48.04 -30.65
CA THR A 34 62.78 47.82 -31.56
C THR A 34 62.09 46.48 -31.35
N ASP A 35 62.75 45.54 -30.70
CA ASP A 35 62.20 44.25 -30.30
C ASP A 35 62.03 44.11 -28.79
N ASP A 36 62.33 45.13 -27.98
CA ASP A 36 62.10 45.11 -26.55
C ASP A 36 60.62 44.82 -26.22
N THR A 37 60.42 44.05 -25.16
CA THR A 37 59.09 43.74 -24.60
C THR A 37 59.05 44.05 -23.12
N ILE A 38 57.84 44.25 -22.57
CA ILE A 38 57.65 44.39 -21.12
C ILE A 38 56.90 43.16 -20.64
N GLU A 39 57.50 42.45 -19.70
CA GLU A 39 56.88 41.34 -18.99
C GLU A 39 56.21 41.89 -17.73
N TYR A 40 54.89 41.65 -17.62
CA TYR A 40 54.10 42.04 -16.46
C TYR A 40 53.70 40.79 -15.67
N THR A 41 54.01 40.77 -14.39
CA THR A 41 53.60 39.73 -13.44
C THR A 41 52.76 40.38 -12.35
N PRO A 42 51.44 40.10 -12.25
CA PRO A 42 50.61 40.63 -11.17
C PRO A 42 51.08 40.09 -9.81
N ALA A 43 50.77 40.80 -8.74
CA ALA A 43 50.90 40.26 -7.39
C ALA A 43 49.97 39.04 -7.25
N THR A 44 50.37 38.09 -6.39
CA THR A 44 49.51 36.97 -6.00
C THR A 44 48.17 37.51 -5.51
N ASP A 45 47.08 36.88 -5.98
CA ASP A 45 45.67 37.17 -5.66
C ASP A 45 45.17 38.58 -6.01
N PHE A 46 45.94 39.34 -6.81
CA PHE A 46 45.48 40.64 -7.27
C PHE A 46 44.51 40.50 -8.46
N PHE A 47 43.27 40.92 -8.24
CA PHE A 47 42.29 41.18 -9.30
C PHE A 47 41.97 42.67 -9.39
N GLY A 48 41.59 43.13 -10.59
CA GLY A 48 41.28 44.51 -10.87
C GLY A 48 42.30 45.16 -11.81
N THR A 49 42.27 46.49 -11.87
CA THR A 49 43.08 47.25 -12.81
C THR A 49 44.42 47.65 -12.21
N ASP A 50 45.51 47.40 -12.94
CA ASP A 50 46.84 47.95 -12.65
C ASP A 50 47.35 48.77 -13.84
N GLU A 51 48.31 49.64 -13.61
CA GLU A 51 48.92 50.43 -14.68
C GLU A 51 50.41 50.65 -14.47
N PHE A 52 51.16 50.66 -15.56
CA PHE A 52 52.56 51.09 -15.55
C PHE A 52 52.82 52.06 -16.69
N THR A 53 53.81 52.94 -16.52
CA THR A 53 54.23 53.87 -17.57
C THR A 53 55.59 53.46 -18.10
N TYR A 54 55.70 53.31 -19.42
CA TYR A 54 56.98 53.08 -20.10
C TYR A 54 57.39 54.28 -20.96
N GLN A 55 58.68 54.38 -21.22
CA GLN A 55 59.31 55.42 -22.02
C GLN A 55 60.09 54.81 -23.18
N ILE A 56 59.99 55.45 -24.35
CA ILE A 56 60.85 55.21 -25.50
C ILE A 56 61.56 56.51 -25.88
N CYS A 57 62.79 56.42 -26.40
CA CYS A 57 63.55 57.57 -26.88
C CYS A 57 64.00 57.33 -28.33
N ASP A 58 64.13 58.38 -29.13
CA ASP A 58 64.77 58.29 -30.45
C ASP A 58 66.30 58.48 -30.36
N ALA A 59 66.98 58.35 -31.51
CA ALA A 59 68.42 58.44 -31.61
C ALA A 59 69.01 59.82 -31.20
N ASP A 60 68.21 60.89 -31.22
CA ASP A 60 68.61 62.24 -30.82
C ASP A 60 68.29 62.54 -29.34
N GLY A 61 67.65 61.59 -28.65
CA GLY A 61 67.35 61.66 -27.22
C GLY A 61 65.99 62.28 -26.90
N ASP A 62 65.12 62.49 -27.89
CA ASP A 62 63.74 62.91 -27.66
C ASP A 62 62.93 61.69 -27.21
N CYS A 63 62.29 61.81 -26.04
CA CYS A 63 61.56 60.70 -25.42
C CYS A 63 60.06 60.98 -25.29
N ASP A 64 59.27 59.92 -25.38
CA ASP A 64 57.83 59.94 -25.14
C ASP A 64 57.43 58.79 -24.20
N THR A 65 56.31 58.96 -23.50
CA THR A 65 55.82 58.00 -22.51
C THR A 65 54.41 57.53 -22.84
N ALA A 66 54.11 56.26 -22.55
CA ALA A 66 52.76 55.72 -22.65
C ALA A 66 52.40 54.91 -21.41
N ILE A 67 51.11 54.94 -21.07
CA ILE A 67 50.52 54.17 -19.97
C ILE A 67 49.98 52.87 -20.54
N VAL A 68 50.34 51.75 -19.92
CA VAL A 68 49.73 50.45 -20.15
C VAL A 68 48.80 50.18 -18.98
N THR A 69 47.52 50.01 -19.27
CA THR A 69 46.50 49.60 -18.30
C THR A 69 46.23 48.12 -18.49
N ILE A 70 46.35 47.34 -17.42
CA ILE A 70 46.10 45.89 -17.39
C ILE A 70 44.86 45.66 -16.54
N ASP A 71 43.92 44.88 -17.04
CA ASP A 71 42.72 44.47 -16.28
C ASP A 71 42.82 42.98 -15.96
N ILE A 72 43.14 42.67 -14.70
CA ILE A 72 43.28 41.30 -14.21
C ILE A 72 41.90 40.83 -13.78
N GLN A 73 41.35 39.86 -14.51
CA GLN A 73 40.04 39.30 -14.17
C GLN A 73 40.17 38.44 -12.92
N ASN A 74 39.20 38.55 -12.02
CA ASN A 74 39.01 37.52 -10.99
C ASN A 74 38.68 36.21 -11.71
N GLN A 75 39.50 35.18 -11.52
CA GLN A 75 38.98 33.83 -11.74
C GLN A 75 38.09 33.51 -10.55
N ASP A 76 37.01 32.77 -10.78
CA ASP A 76 36.13 32.31 -9.71
C ASP A 76 36.94 31.28 -8.89
N ASP A 77 37.63 31.79 -7.89
CA ASP A 77 38.61 31.11 -7.05
C ASP A 77 37.95 30.48 -5.82
N GLN A 78 36.74 30.92 -5.49
CA GLN A 78 35.97 30.41 -4.36
C GLN A 78 35.53 28.95 -4.54
N PRO A 79 35.41 28.18 -3.44
CA PRO A 79 34.78 26.89 -3.46
C PRO A 79 33.29 27.02 -3.80
N MET A 80 32.75 25.99 -4.43
CA MET A 80 31.34 25.85 -4.74
C MET A 80 30.88 24.46 -4.32
N ALA A 81 30.13 24.40 -3.22
CA ALA A 81 29.48 23.19 -2.74
C ALA A 81 28.07 23.08 -3.33
N VAL A 82 27.62 21.89 -3.68
CA VAL A 82 26.33 21.67 -4.33
C VAL A 82 25.49 20.69 -3.52
N ASP A 83 24.23 21.05 -3.26
CA ASP A 83 23.30 20.20 -2.50
C ASP A 83 23.18 18.77 -3.07
N ASP A 84 23.09 17.80 -2.17
CA ASP A 84 22.98 16.38 -2.49
C ASP A 84 21.64 15.79 -2.06
N LEU A 85 21.25 14.72 -2.75
CA LEU A 85 20.07 13.93 -2.41
C LEU A 85 20.43 12.44 -2.41
N VAL A 86 20.20 11.78 -1.29
CA VAL A 86 20.40 10.33 -1.13
C VAL A 86 19.13 9.68 -0.60
N ALA A 87 18.90 8.43 -1.01
CA ALA A 87 17.87 7.57 -0.42
C ALA A 87 18.53 6.28 0.07
N LEU A 88 18.11 5.81 1.23
CA LEU A 88 18.57 4.56 1.83
C LEU A 88 17.48 3.90 2.65
N ASP A 89 17.69 2.61 2.92
CA ASP A 89 16.85 1.88 3.86
C ASP A 89 17.16 2.28 5.30
N GLU A 90 16.14 2.27 6.15
CA GLU A 90 16.27 2.41 7.60
C GLU A 90 17.22 1.34 8.16
N ASP A 91 17.84 1.65 9.30
CA ASP A 91 18.80 0.79 10.00
C ASP A 91 20.03 0.38 9.17
N THR A 92 20.27 1.02 8.02
CA THR A 92 21.47 0.83 7.22
C THR A 92 22.40 2.03 7.30
N THR A 93 23.71 1.75 7.35
CA THR A 93 24.75 2.77 7.21
C THR A 93 25.11 2.89 5.73
N THR A 94 25.25 4.12 5.25
CA THR A 94 25.68 4.40 3.86
C THR A 94 26.86 5.37 3.81
N THR A 95 27.62 5.30 2.72
CA THR A 95 28.68 6.25 2.39
C THR A 95 28.20 7.17 1.28
N ILE A 96 28.32 8.48 1.48
CA ILE A 96 27.86 9.54 0.58
C ILE A 96 29.09 10.24 -0.02
N GLU A 97 29.19 10.22 -1.35
CA GLU A 97 30.26 10.87 -2.12
C GLU A 97 29.87 12.32 -2.47
N VAL A 98 29.84 13.20 -1.46
CA VAL A 98 29.40 14.60 -1.58
C VAL A 98 30.25 15.46 -2.52
N LEU A 99 31.50 15.07 -2.78
CA LEU A 99 32.43 15.88 -3.58
C LEU A 99 32.30 15.72 -5.10
N ILE A 100 31.44 14.84 -5.60
CA ILE A 100 31.35 14.52 -7.04
C ILE A 100 30.95 15.74 -7.88
N ASN A 101 30.09 16.58 -7.31
CA ASN A 101 29.46 17.77 -7.90
C ASN A 101 30.04 19.08 -7.38
N ASP A 102 31.07 19.01 -6.54
CA ASP A 102 31.68 20.16 -5.89
C ASP A 102 32.93 20.66 -6.63
N SER A 103 33.34 21.89 -6.29
CA SER A 103 34.59 22.47 -6.75
C SER A 103 35.29 23.20 -5.61
N PHE A 104 36.59 22.97 -5.44
CA PHE A 104 37.44 23.77 -4.52
C PHE A 104 37.96 25.07 -5.17
N GLY A 105 37.30 25.52 -6.25
CA GLY A 105 37.68 26.75 -6.94
C GLY A 105 39.05 26.69 -7.63
N GLY A 106 39.62 27.87 -7.85
CA GLY A 106 40.87 28.08 -8.59
C GLY A 106 42.12 27.79 -7.76
N ASP A 107 42.03 27.94 -6.44
CA ASP A 107 43.14 27.77 -5.51
C ASP A 107 43.35 26.30 -5.12
N GLY A 108 42.33 25.47 -5.36
CA GLY A 108 42.37 24.05 -5.08
C GLY A 108 42.05 23.73 -3.60
N PRO A 109 42.04 22.44 -3.24
CA PRO A 109 41.59 21.99 -1.93
C PRO A 109 42.49 22.48 -0.79
N SER A 110 41.90 22.72 0.39
CA SER A 110 42.67 22.93 1.63
C SER A 110 43.46 21.68 2.04
N ASP A 111 44.47 21.82 2.89
CA ASP A 111 45.18 20.69 3.53
C ASP A 111 44.41 20.12 4.76
N THR A 112 43.10 20.36 4.85
CA THR A 112 42.26 19.89 5.96
C THR A 112 41.03 19.14 5.45
N PRO A 113 40.51 18.17 6.23
CA PRO A 113 39.31 17.42 5.85
C PRO A 113 38.09 18.33 5.67
N ILE A 114 37.11 17.87 4.89
CA ILE A 114 35.78 18.47 4.88
C ILE A 114 35.17 18.38 6.28
N SER A 115 34.11 19.15 6.54
CA SER A 115 33.47 19.12 7.86
C SER A 115 31.94 19.09 7.79
N VAL A 116 31.32 18.40 8.75
CA VAL A 116 29.87 18.50 9.00
C VAL A 116 29.64 19.66 9.97
N VAL A 117 29.05 20.74 9.47
CA VAL A 117 28.84 21.99 10.24
C VAL A 117 27.49 22.04 10.93
N LEU A 118 26.50 21.30 10.41
CA LEU A 118 25.22 21.06 11.07
C LEU A 118 24.91 19.56 11.01
N ASN A 119 24.81 18.93 12.17
CA ASN A 119 24.48 17.51 12.27
C ASN A 119 23.01 17.24 11.95
N PRO A 120 22.69 16.04 11.44
CA PRO A 120 21.32 15.61 11.24
C PRO A 120 20.55 15.47 12.56
N GLU A 121 19.23 15.64 12.52
CA GLU A 121 18.37 15.54 13.71
C GLU A 121 18.08 14.07 14.08
N ASN A 122 18.02 13.18 13.09
CA ASN A 122 17.57 11.80 13.25
C ASN A 122 18.63 10.77 12.79
N GLY A 123 19.91 11.13 12.89
CA GLY A 123 21.02 10.21 12.58
C GLY A 123 22.37 10.74 13.05
N THR A 124 23.42 10.13 12.55
CA THR A 124 24.80 10.60 12.70
C THR A 124 25.46 10.68 11.33
N ALA A 125 26.08 11.83 11.03
CA ALA A 125 26.91 12.04 9.86
C ALA A 125 28.37 12.23 10.30
N THR A 126 29.29 11.42 9.78
CA THR A 126 30.72 11.49 10.11
C THR A 126 31.58 11.50 8.87
N VAL A 127 32.55 12.41 8.83
CA VAL A 127 33.52 12.49 7.73
C VAL A 127 34.45 11.29 7.78
N ASN A 128 34.51 10.55 6.68
CA ASN A 128 35.49 9.51 6.44
C ASN A 128 36.58 10.04 5.50
N GLN A 129 37.78 10.19 6.06
CA GLN A 129 38.94 10.78 5.39
C GLN A 129 39.71 9.81 4.50
N ASN A 130 39.23 8.58 4.30
CA ASN A 130 39.88 7.54 3.48
C ASN A 130 41.38 7.25 3.73
N GLY A 131 41.92 7.72 4.87
CA GLY A 131 43.33 7.60 5.25
C GLY A 131 44.23 8.77 4.79
N THR A 132 43.64 9.84 4.26
CA THR A 132 44.27 11.03 3.63
C THR A 132 43.91 12.32 4.38
N PRO A 133 44.34 12.49 5.65
CA PRO A 133 43.90 13.62 6.49
C PRO A 133 44.34 15.03 6.02
N GLU A 134 45.26 15.11 5.06
CA GLU A 134 45.77 16.37 4.48
C GLU A 134 45.30 16.55 3.02
N ASP A 135 44.40 15.69 2.53
CA ASP A 135 43.88 15.73 1.16
C ASP A 135 42.37 15.46 1.20
N PRO A 136 41.52 16.50 1.22
CA PRO A 136 40.08 16.33 1.32
C PRO A 136 39.44 15.87 0.02
N THR A 137 40.19 15.70 -1.08
CA THR A 137 39.60 15.45 -2.41
C THR A 137 38.92 14.09 -2.55
N ASP A 138 39.21 13.16 -1.64
CA ASP A 138 38.56 11.86 -1.58
C ASP A 138 37.73 11.68 -0.30
N ASP A 139 37.50 12.73 0.48
CA ASP A 139 36.66 12.64 1.67
C ASP A 139 35.22 12.23 1.30
N THR A 140 34.62 11.41 2.15
CA THR A 140 33.22 10.99 2.04
C THR A 140 32.51 11.20 3.37
N ILE A 141 31.19 11.11 3.39
CA ILE A 141 30.42 11.17 4.64
C ILE A 141 29.72 9.83 4.87
N GLU A 142 29.98 9.23 6.02
CA GLU A 142 29.25 8.06 6.51
C GLU A 142 28.02 8.53 7.29
N TYR A 143 26.83 8.13 6.83
CA TYR A 143 25.55 8.45 7.47
C TYR A 143 24.92 7.19 8.04
N THR A 144 24.46 7.26 9.29
CA THR A 144 23.68 6.19 9.94
C THR A 144 22.45 6.82 10.58
N PRO A 145 21.22 6.45 10.16
CA PRO A 145 20.00 6.93 10.79
C PRO A 145 19.89 6.40 12.22
N THR A 146 19.12 7.08 13.05
CA THR A 146 18.69 6.55 14.35
C THR A 146 17.88 5.28 14.10
N THR A 147 18.01 4.29 14.98
CA THR A 147 17.25 3.05 14.88
C THR A 147 15.75 3.32 14.74
N ASP A 148 15.09 2.62 13.83
CA ASP A 148 13.66 2.73 13.50
C ASP A 148 13.22 4.11 12.96
N PHE A 149 14.16 4.95 12.49
CA PHE A 149 13.82 6.23 11.86
C PHE A 149 13.48 6.07 10.39
N PHE A 150 12.32 6.60 9.99
CA PHE A 150 11.89 6.78 8.60
C PHE A 150 11.47 8.24 8.33
N GLY A 151 11.63 8.68 7.09
CA GLY A 151 11.33 10.04 6.66
C GLY A 151 12.56 10.78 6.17
N THR A 152 12.46 12.11 6.10
CA THR A 152 13.55 12.96 5.61
C THR A 152 14.42 13.44 6.77
N ASP A 153 15.74 13.38 6.60
CA ASP A 153 16.74 14.00 7.46
C ASP A 153 17.66 14.89 6.62
N GLU A 154 18.37 15.81 7.26
CA GLU A 154 19.27 16.73 6.55
C GLU A 154 20.50 17.07 7.39
N PHE A 155 21.65 17.21 6.75
CA PHE A 155 22.84 17.78 7.39
C PHE A 155 23.52 18.76 6.44
N THR A 156 24.34 19.65 6.99
CA THR A 156 25.11 20.62 6.20
C THR A 156 26.59 20.30 6.33
N TYR A 157 27.29 20.20 5.19
CA TYR A 157 28.73 20.06 5.15
C TYR A 157 29.40 21.31 4.58
N GLN A 158 30.71 21.40 4.76
CA GLN A 158 31.55 22.51 4.33
C GLN A 158 32.82 22.00 3.65
N ILE A 159 33.17 22.63 2.54
CA ILE A 159 34.47 22.50 1.85
C ILE A 159 35.21 23.83 1.93
N CYS A 160 36.54 23.79 1.96
CA CYS A 160 37.39 24.99 1.96
C CYS A 160 38.56 24.81 0.98
N ASP A 161 39.01 25.90 0.38
CA ASP A 161 40.20 25.93 -0.48
C ASP A 161 41.51 26.17 0.31
N ALA A 162 42.62 26.21 -0.42
CA ALA A 162 43.96 26.39 0.11
C ALA A 162 44.18 27.75 0.82
N ASP A 163 43.44 28.80 0.45
CA ASP A 163 43.56 30.14 1.02
C ASP A 163 42.54 30.42 2.14
N GLY A 164 41.64 29.46 2.38
CA GLY A 164 40.75 29.40 3.52
C GLY A 164 39.36 29.98 3.26
N ASP A 165 39.01 30.23 2.00
CA ASP A 165 37.62 30.48 1.62
C ASP A 165 36.86 29.15 1.67
N CYS A 166 35.58 29.22 2.02
CA CYS A 166 34.76 28.03 2.26
C CYS A 166 33.33 28.24 1.74
N ASP A 167 32.71 27.14 1.33
CA ASP A 167 31.29 27.08 0.94
C ASP A 167 30.59 25.88 1.60
N THR A 168 29.26 25.91 1.67
CA THR A 168 28.45 24.89 2.35
C THR A 168 27.30 24.41 1.49
N ALA A 169 26.98 23.12 1.58
CA ALA A 169 25.81 22.53 0.93
C ALA A 169 25.04 21.61 1.87
N ILE A 170 23.77 21.39 1.54
CA ILE A 170 22.83 20.54 2.29
C ILE A 170 22.77 19.17 1.63
N VAL A 171 22.94 18.13 2.44
CA VAL A 171 22.61 16.76 2.04
C VAL A 171 21.24 16.44 2.57
N THR A 172 20.29 16.20 1.66
CA THR A 172 18.94 15.71 1.99
C THR A 172 18.94 14.18 1.93
N ILE A 173 18.52 13.53 3.00
CA ILE A 173 18.44 12.07 3.12
C ILE A 173 16.99 11.64 3.21
N ASN A 174 16.54 10.80 2.28
CA ASN A 174 15.25 10.12 2.39
C ASN A 174 15.45 8.70 2.92
N VAL A 175 15.14 8.49 4.18
CA VAL A 175 15.19 7.17 4.83
C VAL A 175 13.85 6.47 4.60
N THR A 176 13.88 5.36 3.88
CA THR A 176 12.70 4.53 3.58
C THR A 176 12.73 3.26 4.42
N THR A 177 11.57 2.69 4.71
CA THR A 177 11.52 1.35 5.29
C THR A 177 12.16 0.35 4.34
N THR A 178 12.80 -0.68 4.89
CA THR A 178 13.59 -1.66 4.13
C THR A 178 12.88 -2.14 2.84
N ASN A 179 13.49 -1.85 1.68
CA ASN A 179 13.11 -2.29 0.33
C ASN A 179 11.73 -1.90 -0.22
N GLY A 180 10.94 -1.05 0.44
CA GLY A 180 9.57 -0.76 -0.02
C GLY A 180 8.63 -1.97 0.07
N LEU A 181 8.95 -2.94 0.93
CA LEU A 181 8.04 -4.03 1.26
C LEU A 181 6.84 -3.47 2.02
N THR A 182 5.64 -3.91 1.67
CA THR A 182 4.39 -3.42 2.27
C THR A 182 3.70 -4.52 3.05
N GLY A 183 3.21 -4.23 4.25
CA GLY A 183 2.23 -5.09 4.91
C GLY A 183 0.86 -4.84 4.28
N ASN A 184 0.15 -5.90 3.88
CA ASN A 184 -1.24 -5.79 3.46
C ASN A 184 -2.05 -7.01 3.93
N LEU A 185 -3.35 -6.80 4.18
CA LEU A 185 -4.29 -7.86 4.52
C LEU A 185 -5.46 -7.83 3.55
N ASN A 186 -5.98 -9.01 3.23
CA ASN A 186 -7.26 -9.18 2.56
C ASN A 186 -8.16 -10.04 3.45
N LEU A 187 -9.37 -9.54 3.73
CA LEU A 187 -10.39 -10.20 4.53
C LEU A 187 -11.60 -10.55 3.66
N ILE A 188 -11.85 -11.83 3.46
CA ILE A 188 -13.11 -12.30 2.86
C ILE A 188 -14.09 -12.70 3.95
N LYS A 189 -15.34 -12.30 3.82
CA LYS A 189 -16.43 -12.65 4.74
C LYS A 189 -17.62 -13.23 4.02
N GLU A 190 -17.98 -14.45 4.40
CA GLU A 190 -19.12 -15.17 3.83
C GLU A 190 -20.16 -15.45 4.91
N GLY A 191 -21.44 -15.21 4.62
CA GLY A 191 -22.54 -15.46 5.54
C GLY A 191 -23.51 -16.51 5.01
N VAL A 192 -23.85 -17.50 5.84
CA VAL A 192 -24.81 -18.56 5.51
C VAL A 192 -25.97 -18.56 6.51
N TYR A 193 -27.19 -18.45 5.99
CA TYR A 193 -28.42 -18.59 6.77
C TYR A 193 -28.65 -20.04 7.22
N LEU A 194 -29.02 -20.22 8.48
CA LEU A 194 -29.41 -21.47 9.10
C LEU A 194 -30.76 -21.35 9.82
N ASP A 195 -31.74 -22.12 9.33
CA ASP A 195 -33.00 -22.39 10.02
C ASP A 195 -32.72 -23.34 11.21
N VAL A 196 -32.67 -22.77 12.41
CA VAL A 196 -32.28 -23.50 13.63
C VAL A 196 -33.44 -24.36 14.13
N ASN A 197 -34.66 -23.85 14.01
CA ASN A 197 -35.85 -24.48 14.56
C ASN A 197 -36.45 -25.54 13.58
N LYS A 198 -35.99 -25.55 12.33
CA LYS A 198 -36.38 -26.47 11.24
C LYS A 198 -37.86 -26.42 10.92
N ASP A 199 -38.51 -25.28 11.07
CA ASP A 199 -39.90 -25.05 10.68
C ASP A 199 -40.04 -24.61 9.22
N CYS A 200 -38.91 -24.42 8.52
CA CYS A 200 -38.82 -23.93 7.15
C CYS A 200 -39.38 -22.53 6.97
N ILE A 201 -39.44 -21.70 8.01
CA ILE A 201 -39.85 -20.30 7.98
C ILE A 201 -38.63 -19.49 8.43
N ILE A 202 -38.28 -18.44 7.70
CA ILE A 202 -37.28 -17.50 8.20
C ILE A 202 -37.89 -16.69 9.33
N GLY A 203 -37.32 -16.78 10.52
CA GLY A 203 -37.87 -16.15 11.70
C GLY A 203 -36.82 -15.58 12.65
N PRO A 204 -37.26 -14.74 13.61
CA PRO A 204 -36.39 -14.31 14.69
C PRO A 204 -35.92 -15.52 15.50
N GLY A 205 -34.62 -15.56 15.81
CA GLY A 205 -33.98 -16.68 16.50
C GLY A 205 -33.29 -17.70 15.58
N ASP A 206 -33.49 -17.61 14.26
CA ASP A 206 -32.61 -18.26 13.29
C ASP A 206 -31.22 -17.61 13.29
N VAL A 207 -30.25 -18.27 12.67
CA VAL A 207 -28.83 -17.86 12.77
C VAL A 207 -28.24 -17.62 11.40
N ILE A 208 -27.37 -16.61 11.31
CA ILE A 208 -26.39 -16.49 10.23
C ILE A 208 -25.04 -16.92 10.81
N GLU A 209 -24.43 -17.92 10.19
CA GLU A 209 -23.04 -18.29 10.47
C GLU A 209 -22.14 -17.58 9.45
N TYR A 210 -21.19 -16.82 9.96
CA TYR A 210 -20.16 -16.16 9.17
C TYR A 210 -18.85 -16.94 9.24
N LYS A 211 -18.20 -17.08 8.09
CA LYS A 211 -16.83 -17.57 7.95
C LYS A 211 -15.96 -16.40 7.49
N PHE A 212 -14.78 -16.29 8.08
CA PHE A 212 -13.76 -15.34 7.64
C PHE A 212 -12.60 -16.10 7.03
N ILE A 213 -11.99 -15.47 6.04
CA ILE A 213 -10.78 -15.94 5.41
C ILE A 213 -9.84 -14.74 5.38
N VAL A 214 -8.67 -14.86 6.00
CA VAL A 214 -7.69 -13.77 6.10
C VAL A 214 -6.45 -14.16 5.32
N GLU A 215 -5.98 -13.29 4.45
CA GLU A 215 -4.77 -13.47 3.65
C GLU A 215 -3.82 -12.32 3.91
N ASN A 216 -2.56 -12.62 4.16
CA ASN A 216 -1.49 -11.63 4.09
C ASN A 216 -1.02 -11.56 2.64
N ASN A 217 -1.59 -10.63 1.87
CA ASN A 217 -1.24 -10.38 0.47
C ASN A 217 -0.08 -9.39 0.31
N GLY A 218 0.52 -8.93 1.43
CA GLY A 218 1.72 -8.11 1.44
C GLY A 218 3.02 -8.92 1.40
N GLU A 219 4.12 -8.21 1.64
CA GLU A 219 5.49 -8.71 1.62
C GLU A 219 6.13 -8.81 3.01
N LEU A 220 5.47 -8.27 4.05
CA LEU A 220 5.89 -8.34 5.45
C LEU A 220 5.01 -9.31 6.24
N ASP A 221 5.59 -10.01 7.21
CA ASP A 221 4.83 -10.86 8.13
C ASP A 221 3.93 -9.98 9.01
N ILE A 222 2.73 -10.46 9.33
CA ILE A 222 1.75 -9.74 10.14
C ILE A 222 1.39 -10.57 11.37
N GLU A 223 1.56 -9.96 12.55
CA GLU A 223 1.32 -10.59 13.84
C GLU A 223 0.07 -10.05 14.53
N ASN A 224 -0.46 -10.84 15.46
CA ASN A 224 -1.60 -10.51 16.33
C ASN A 224 -2.86 -10.11 15.56
N ILE A 225 -3.09 -10.76 14.43
CA ILE A 225 -4.25 -10.52 13.57
C ILE A 225 -5.51 -10.92 14.33
N MET A 226 -6.48 -10.01 14.39
CA MET A 226 -7.81 -10.21 14.97
C MET A 226 -8.90 -9.66 14.05
N ILE A 227 -10.12 -10.17 14.23
CA ILE A 227 -11.32 -9.68 13.51
C ILE A 227 -12.21 -8.90 14.47
N GLU A 228 -12.59 -7.70 14.05
CA GLU A 228 -13.62 -6.87 14.68
C GLU A 228 -14.83 -6.74 13.75
N ASP A 229 -16.03 -6.68 14.33
CA ASP A 229 -17.25 -6.51 13.56
C ASP A 229 -18.24 -5.62 14.33
N PRO A 230 -18.72 -4.52 13.72
CA PRO A 230 -19.59 -3.56 14.38
C PRO A 230 -21.06 -4.02 14.48
N LEU A 231 -21.46 -5.16 13.90
CA LEU A 231 -22.84 -5.63 13.91
C LEU A 231 -23.30 -5.97 15.35
N PRO A 232 -24.29 -5.25 15.90
CA PRO A 232 -24.71 -5.46 17.27
C PRO A 232 -25.29 -6.87 17.50
N GLY A 233 -24.75 -7.59 18.48
CA GLY A 233 -25.21 -8.93 18.83
C GLY A 233 -24.57 -10.06 17.99
N LEU A 234 -23.64 -9.74 17.11
CA LEU A 234 -22.73 -10.72 16.52
C LEU A 234 -21.71 -11.19 17.58
N GLU A 235 -21.49 -12.49 17.65
CA GLU A 235 -20.42 -13.10 18.46
C GLU A 235 -19.33 -13.67 17.55
N ILE A 236 -18.10 -13.18 17.69
CA ILE A 236 -16.92 -13.67 16.98
C ILE A 236 -16.21 -14.74 17.82
N TYR A 237 -15.71 -15.78 17.15
CA TYR A 237 -14.94 -16.87 17.73
C TYR A 237 -13.63 -17.02 16.96
N GLY A 238 -12.51 -16.91 17.68
CA GLY A 238 -11.15 -17.06 17.17
C GLY A 238 -10.15 -16.39 18.10
N ASP A 239 -8.95 -16.96 18.23
CA ASP A 239 -7.83 -16.34 18.94
C ASP A 239 -6.96 -15.56 17.94
N PRO A 240 -6.12 -14.59 18.38
CA PRO A 240 -5.20 -13.89 17.48
C PRO A 240 -4.28 -14.86 16.75
N ILE A 241 -4.03 -14.59 15.46
CA ILE A 241 -3.13 -15.38 14.61
C ILE A 241 -1.98 -14.54 14.07
N ASN A 242 -0.94 -15.19 13.56
CA ASN A 242 0.14 -14.57 12.80
C ASN A 242 0.17 -15.21 11.42
N LEU A 243 0.46 -14.42 10.38
CA LEU A 243 0.58 -14.89 8.99
C LEU A 243 1.90 -14.39 8.41
N GLU A 244 2.71 -15.32 7.88
CA GLU A 244 3.86 -14.94 7.05
C GLU A 244 3.38 -14.31 5.74
N ALA A 245 4.25 -13.57 5.05
CA ALA A 245 3.94 -12.99 3.75
C ALA A 245 3.44 -14.05 2.75
N GLY A 246 2.27 -13.81 2.15
CA GLY A 246 1.59 -14.73 1.21
C GLY A 246 0.81 -15.88 1.87
N GLU A 247 0.74 -15.95 3.20
CA GLU A 247 -0.06 -16.96 3.90
C GLU A 247 -1.53 -16.59 4.04
N LYS A 248 -2.35 -17.63 4.24
CA LYS A 248 -3.80 -17.52 4.34
C LYS A 248 -4.35 -18.42 5.45
N ASP A 249 -5.22 -17.86 6.28
CA ASP A 249 -6.04 -18.60 7.25
C ASP A 249 -7.51 -18.65 6.79
N GLU A 250 -8.11 -19.83 6.85
CA GLU A 250 -9.51 -20.05 6.47
C GLU A 250 -10.37 -20.63 7.61
N PHE A 251 -9.80 -20.84 8.80
CA PHE A 251 -10.42 -21.71 9.80
C PHE A 251 -10.40 -21.16 11.22
N SER A 252 -9.56 -20.17 11.51
CA SER A 252 -9.37 -19.68 12.87
C SER A 252 -10.49 -18.74 13.32
N PHE A 253 -11.16 -18.06 12.39
CA PHE A 253 -12.22 -17.10 12.67
C PHE A 253 -13.58 -17.51 12.13
N THR A 254 -14.59 -17.48 13.00
CA THR A 254 -16.01 -17.61 12.64
C THR A 254 -16.85 -16.65 13.46
N ALA A 255 -18.09 -16.36 13.03
CA ALA A 255 -19.02 -15.62 13.87
C ALA A 255 -20.45 -16.12 13.74
N LYS A 256 -21.27 -15.85 14.75
CA LYS A 256 -22.70 -16.19 14.77
C LYS A 256 -23.55 -14.96 15.07
N TYR A 257 -24.56 -14.75 14.25
CA TYR A 257 -25.55 -13.70 14.42
C TYR A 257 -26.94 -14.31 14.58
N ILE A 258 -27.67 -13.92 15.64
CA ILE A 258 -29.05 -14.32 15.82
C ILE A 258 -29.96 -13.29 15.11
N ILE A 259 -30.74 -13.76 14.14
CA ILE A 259 -31.64 -12.95 13.33
C ILE A 259 -32.72 -12.33 14.23
N THR A 260 -32.96 -11.04 14.04
CA THR A 260 -33.98 -10.27 14.76
C THR A 260 -35.25 -10.08 13.94
N GLU A 261 -36.33 -9.62 14.58
CA GLU A 261 -37.57 -9.26 13.85
C GLU A 261 -37.34 -8.15 12.82
N SER A 262 -36.41 -7.21 13.10
CA SER A 262 -36.09 -6.12 12.17
C SER A 262 -35.44 -6.65 10.89
N ASP A 263 -34.58 -7.65 11.01
CA ASP A 263 -33.87 -8.26 9.88
C ASP A 263 -34.86 -9.01 8.97
N VAL A 264 -35.79 -9.75 9.57
CA VAL A 264 -36.87 -10.44 8.83
C VAL A 264 -37.72 -9.43 8.04
N LEU A 265 -38.03 -8.27 8.63
CA LEU A 265 -38.75 -7.20 7.94
C LEU A 265 -37.92 -6.56 6.82
N ALA A 266 -36.61 -6.40 7.03
CA ALA A 266 -35.67 -5.88 6.03
C ALA A 266 -35.39 -6.89 4.90
N LYS A 267 -35.62 -8.19 5.14
CA LYS A 267 -35.36 -9.31 4.22
C LYS A 267 -33.89 -9.52 3.86
N GLN A 268 -32.98 -8.89 4.59
CA GLN A 268 -31.54 -9.05 4.42
C GLN A 268 -30.81 -8.57 5.67
N VAL A 269 -29.61 -9.10 5.87
CA VAL A 269 -28.64 -8.59 6.84
C VAL A 269 -27.41 -8.15 6.04
N ILE A 270 -27.05 -6.88 6.15
CA ILE A 270 -25.83 -6.30 5.57
C ILE A 270 -24.82 -6.17 6.70
N ASN A 271 -23.60 -6.67 6.51
CA ASN A 271 -22.59 -6.64 7.54
C ASN A 271 -21.16 -6.59 6.97
N GLN A 272 -20.32 -5.69 7.47
CA GLN A 272 -18.91 -5.55 7.08
C GLN A 272 -18.02 -5.68 8.31
N ALA A 273 -17.02 -6.56 8.26
CA ALA A 273 -16.05 -6.74 9.33
C ALA A 273 -14.73 -6.01 9.01
N LYS A 274 -13.82 -6.00 9.97
CA LYS A 274 -12.49 -5.43 9.85
C LYS A 274 -11.44 -6.40 10.41
N ALA A 275 -10.37 -6.64 9.67
CA ALA A 275 -9.17 -7.30 10.16
C ALA A 275 -8.18 -6.25 10.68
N LEU A 276 -7.49 -6.53 11.78
CA LEU A 276 -6.39 -5.69 12.28
C LEU A 276 -5.21 -6.58 12.70
N GLY A 277 -4.01 -6.19 12.34
CA GLY A 277 -2.75 -6.80 12.78
C GLY A 277 -1.64 -5.77 12.88
N VAL A 278 -0.43 -6.22 13.22
CA VAL A 278 0.76 -5.38 13.26
C VAL A 278 1.86 -6.04 12.43
N ASP A 279 2.45 -5.31 11.49
CA ASP A 279 3.56 -5.84 10.70
C ASP A 279 4.86 -5.92 11.52
N THR A 280 5.90 -6.53 10.94
CA THR A 280 7.23 -6.65 11.58
C THR A 280 7.93 -5.32 11.84
N THR A 281 7.50 -4.23 11.21
CA THR A 281 8.00 -2.86 11.43
C THR A 281 7.21 -2.11 12.50
N GLY A 282 6.15 -2.71 13.04
CA GLY A 282 5.31 -2.13 14.08
C GLY A 282 4.13 -1.29 13.57
N ASN A 283 3.88 -1.24 12.25
CA ASN A 283 2.72 -0.54 11.70
C ASN A 283 1.45 -1.35 11.90
N ILE A 284 0.34 -0.65 12.17
CA ILE A 284 -0.98 -1.27 12.24
C ILE A 284 -1.47 -1.46 10.81
N ILE A 285 -1.68 -2.72 10.42
CA ILE A 285 -2.31 -3.09 9.16
C ILE A 285 -3.78 -3.38 9.45
N CYS A 286 -4.67 -2.90 8.60
CA CYS A 286 -6.07 -3.22 8.73
C CYS A 286 -6.78 -3.20 7.39
N ASP A 287 -7.79 -4.04 7.28
CA ASP A 287 -8.53 -4.24 6.04
C ASP A 287 -10.04 -4.46 6.33
N LEU A 288 -10.91 -4.03 5.42
CA LEU A 288 -12.36 -4.20 5.50
C LEU A 288 -12.80 -5.41 4.68
N SER A 289 -13.75 -6.17 5.21
CA SER A 289 -14.10 -7.43 4.57
C SER A 289 -14.80 -7.27 3.21
N ASP A 290 -14.43 -8.11 2.25
CA ASP A 290 -15.11 -8.36 0.98
C ASP A 290 -16.27 -9.38 1.09
N ASP A 291 -17.27 -9.23 0.23
CA ASP A 291 -18.27 -10.25 -0.10
C ASP A 291 -17.92 -10.84 -1.47
N PRO A 292 -17.40 -12.08 -1.54
CA PRO A 292 -16.91 -12.66 -2.79
C PRO A 292 -18.06 -12.96 -3.79
N SER A 293 -19.31 -12.79 -3.38
CA SER A 293 -20.50 -12.91 -4.22
C SER A 293 -21.03 -11.58 -4.75
N ASN A 294 -20.57 -10.45 -4.19
CA ASN A 294 -20.79 -9.14 -4.78
C ASN A 294 -19.90 -8.98 -6.02
N LEU A 295 -20.41 -8.28 -7.03
CA LEU A 295 -19.71 -8.05 -8.30
C LEU A 295 -19.40 -6.57 -8.53
N GLU A 296 -19.77 -5.70 -7.58
CA GLU A 296 -19.42 -4.29 -7.64
C GLU A 296 -17.91 -4.10 -7.46
N ASN A 297 -17.28 -4.92 -6.61
CA ASN A 297 -15.85 -4.99 -6.35
C ASN A 297 -15.28 -3.59 -6.12
N ILE A 298 -15.86 -2.89 -5.14
CA ILE A 298 -15.47 -1.52 -4.80
C ILE A 298 -14.21 -1.57 -3.95
N ASP A 299 -13.17 -0.88 -4.40
CA ASP A 299 -11.86 -0.73 -3.74
C ASP A 299 -11.63 0.75 -3.38
N PRO A 300 -12.04 1.26 -2.19
CA PRO A 300 -11.89 2.66 -1.82
C PRO A 300 -10.50 3.09 -1.36
N ASP A 301 -9.66 2.19 -0.85
CA ASP A 301 -8.30 2.52 -0.37
C ASP A 301 -7.19 2.15 -1.37
N GLU A 302 -7.56 1.57 -2.51
CA GLU A 302 -6.70 1.26 -3.65
C GLU A 302 -5.56 0.29 -3.30
N ASP A 303 -5.79 -0.62 -2.36
CA ASP A 303 -4.80 -1.59 -1.87
C ASP A 303 -4.73 -2.88 -2.71
N GLY A 304 -5.67 -3.03 -3.65
CA GLY A 304 -5.72 -4.10 -4.64
C GLY A 304 -6.73 -5.20 -4.37
N ASP A 305 -7.51 -5.10 -3.28
CA ASP A 305 -8.71 -5.91 -3.09
C ASP A 305 -10.00 -5.09 -2.93
N PRO A 306 -11.19 -5.74 -2.95
CA PRO A 306 -12.46 -5.03 -2.81
C PRO A 306 -13.06 -5.14 -1.40
N GLU A 307 -13.72 -4.07 -0.94
CA GLU A 307 -14.28 -3.97 0.43
C GLU A 307 -15.81 -3.90 0.38
N ASP A 308 -16.44 -4.90 -0.24
CA ASP A 308 -17.89 -4.98 -0.36
C ASP A 308 -18.55 -5.55 0.91
N PRO A 309 -19.56 -4.87 1.52
CA PRO A 309 -20.28 -5.42 2.66
C PRO A 309 -21.01 -6.73 2.34
N THR A 310 -20.89 -7.74 3.21
CA THR A 310 -21.59 -9.02 3.04
C THR A 310 -23.10 -8.86 3.15
N ILE A 311 -23.84 -9.29 2.11
CA ILE A 311 -25.30 -9.24 2.08
C ILE A 311 -25.90 -10.64 2.16
N VAL A 312 -26.39 -11.02 3.35
CA VAL A 312 -27.16 -12.26 3.52
C VAL A 312 -28.63 -11.98 3.26
N VAL A 313 -29.11 -12.39 2.10
CA VAL A 313 -30.51 -12.24 1.71
C VAL A 313 -31.39 -13.24 2.46
N LEU A 314 -32.28 -12.72 3.31
CA LEU A 314 -33.29 -13.47 4.05
C LEU A 314 -34.55 -13.64 3.19
N LYS A 315 -34.38 -14.26 2.02
CA LYS A 315 -35.50 -14.56 1.14
C LYS A 315 -35.95 -16.00 1.30
N ASP A 316 -37.23 -16.14 1.61
CA ASP A 316 -37.90 -17.42 1.61
C ASP A 316 -37.84 -18.07 0.22
N GLN A 317 -37.30 -19.29 0.17
CA GLN A 317 -37.34 -20.10 -1.04
C GLN A 317 -38.81 -20.39 -1.40
N GLU A 318 -39.23 -19.95 -2.59
CA GLU A 318 -40.61 -20.02 -3.07
C GLU A 318 -41.03 -21.47 -3.38
N GLY A 319 -42.33 -21.75 -3.20
CA GLY A 319 -42.94 -23.02 -3.54
C GLY A 319 -42.68 -24.16 -2.53
N ILE A 320 -43.52 -25.17 -2.63
CA ILE A 320 -43.43 -26.42 -1.86
C ILE A 320 -42.61 -27.47 -2.62
N ILE A 321 -41.97 -28.38 -1.90
CA ILE A 321 -41.29 -29.54 -2.49
C ILE A 321 -42.01 -30.80 -2.03
N ILE A 322 -42.56 -31.55 -2.98
CA ILE A 322 -43.30 -32.78 -2.72
C ILE A 322 -42.41 -33.96 -3.10
N TYR A 323 -42.11 -34.84 -2.15
CA TYR A 323 -41.39 -36.07 -2.44
C TYR A 323 -42.31 -37.11 -3.06
N GLU A 324 -41.94 -37.67 -4.21
CA GLU A 324 -42.80 -38.61 -4.94
C GLU A 324 -42.79 -40.04 -4.36
N SER A 325 -42.09 -40.30 -3.26
CA SER A 325 -42.07 -41.60 -2.59
C SER A 325 -41.83 -41.49 -1.08
N PHE A 326 -42.31 -42.48 -0.34
CA PHE A 326 -42.05 -42.66 1.09
C PHE A 326 -42.17 -44.15 1.45
N SER A 327 -41.57 -44.55 2.58
CA SER A 327 -41.41 -45.96 3.00
C SER A 327 -41.80 -46.13 4.48
N PRO A 328 -43.10 -46.35 4.79
CA PRO A 328 -43.56 -46.60 6.16
C PRO A 328 -43.18 -48.01 6.65
N ASN A 329 -41.90 -48.19 6.99
CA ASN A 329 -41.32 -49.46 7.46
C ASN A 329 -40.94 -49.43 8.95
N GLY A 330 -41.01 -48.27 9.61
CA GLY A 330 -40.73 -48.05 11.02
C GLY A 330 -39.25 -47.86 11.35
N ASP A 331 -38.40 -47.58 10.36
CA ASP A 331 -36.96 -47.32 10.56
C ASP A 331 -36.65 -45.86 10.97
N GLY A 332 -37.67 -45.01 11.07
CA GLY A 332 -37.57 -43.60 11.42
C GLY A 332 -37.23 -42.68 10.24
N THR A 333 -37.00 -43.23 9.04
CA THR A 333 -36.62 -42.50 7.83
C THR A 333 -37.70 -42.64 6.76
N ASN A 334 -38.25 -41.52 6.29
CA ASN A 334 -39.29 -41.50 5.25
C ASN A 334 -40.54 -42.34 5.60
N ASP A 335 -40.82 -42.53 6.89
CA ASP A 335 -42.01 -43.27 7.37
C ASP A 335 -43.33 -42.53 7.14
N GLU A 336 -43.24 -41.25 6.82
CA GLU A 336 -44.36 -40.33 6.60
C GLU A 336 -44.19 -39.66 5.24
N PHE A 337 -45.31 -39.36 4.58
CA PHE A 337 -45.30 -38.54 3.39
C PHE A 337 -45.02 -37.08 3.76
N VAL A 338 -43.82 -36.60 3.45
CA VAL A 338 -43.38 -35.25 3.81
C VAL A 338 -43.50 -34.30 2.62
N ILE A 339 -44.08 -33.13 2.86
CA ILE A 339 -44.08 -32.01 1.90
C ILE A 339 -43.24 -30.88 2.50
N LYS A 340 -42.02 -30.73 1.99
CA LYS A 340 -41.09 -29.69 2.44
C LYS A 340 -41.66 -28.31 2.14
N ARG A 341 -41.44 -27.39 3.08
CA ARG A 341 -41.89 -25.98 3.05
C ARG A 341 -43.41 -25.79 3.13
N LEU A 342 -44.22 -26.84 3.29
CA LEU A 342 -45.68 -26.67 3.45
C LEU A 342 -46.06 -25.99 4.77
N LYS A 343 -45.21 -26.06 5.79
CA LYS A 343 -45.41 -25.38 7.08
C LYS A 343 -45.66 -23.87 6.93
N LYS A 344 -45.03 -23.23 5.92
CA LYS A 344 -45.26 -21.81 5.55
C LYS A 344 -46.70 -21.48 5.18
N TYR A 345 -47.46 -22.48 4.73
CA TYR A 345 -48.82 -22.31 4.23
C TYR A 345 -49.80 -22.98 5.22
N PRO A 346 -50.11 -22.35 6.37
CA PRO A 346 -50.95 -22.95 7.41
C PRO A 346 -52.37 -23.21 6.93
N LYS A 347 -52.84 -22.45 5.93
CA LYS A 347 -54.10 -22.72 5.24
C LYS A 347 -53.85 -23.65 4.07
N ASN A 348 -53.74 -24.94 4.37
CA ASN A 348 -53.63 -25.99 3.36
C ASN A 348 -54.60 -27.16 3.63
N HIS A 349 -54.86 -27.96 2.60
CA HIS A 349 -55.72 -29.13 2.65
C HIS A 349 -55.17 -30.22 1.73
N LEU A 350 -54.74 -31.35 2.32
CA LEU A 350 -54.19 -32.49 1.59
C LEU A 350 -55.19 -33.64 1.51
N GLN A 351 -55.43 -34.12 0.30
CA GLN A 351 -56.19 -35.33 0.01
C GLN A 351 -55.33 -36.32 -0.76
N ILE A 352 -55.43 -37.60 -0.43
CA ILE A 352 -54.73 -38.68 -1.13
C ILE A 352 -55.74 -39.73 -1.58
N PHE A 353 -55.59 -40.25 -2.79
CA PHE A 353 -56.48 -41.18 -3.46
C PHE A 353 -55.69 -42.42 -3.92
N ASN A 354 -56.34 -43.57 -3.95
CA ASN A 354 -55.77 -44.76 -4.59
C ASN A 354 -55.98 -44.73 -6.12
N ARG A 355 -55.46 -45.74 -6.83
CA ARG A 355 -55.59 -45.88 -8.29
C ARG A 355 -57.02 -45.95 -8.85
N TRP A 356 -58.02 -46.16 -8.00
CA TRP A 356 -59.43 -46.18 -8.40
C TRP A 356 -60.16 -44.87 -8.07
N GLY A 357 -59.41 -43.81 -7.72
CA GLY A 357 -59.98 -42.50 -7.38
C GLY A 357 -60.61 -42.42 -5.99
N VAL A 358 -60.36 -43.42 -5.15
CA VAL A 358 -60.97 -43.50 -3.82
C VAL A 358 -60.03 -42.78 -2.83
N LYS A 359 -60.47 -41.69 -2.18
CA LYS A 359 -59.75 -40.90 -1.12
C LYS A 359 -59.28 -41.63 0.17
N VAL A 360 -58.03 -42.06 0.27
CA VAL A 360 -57.48 -42.79 1.43
C VAL A 360 -56.99 -41.91 2.58
N PHE A 361 -56.77 -40.61 2.36
CA PHE A 361 -56.35 -39.65 3.38
C PHE A 361 -56.97 -38.28 3.09
N ASP A 362 -57.27 -37.52 4.13
CA ASP A 362 -57.90 -36.20 4.06
C ASP A 362 -57.59 -35.41 5.35
N LYS A 363 -56.82 -34.32 5.25
CA LYS A 363 -56.50 -33.43 6.38
C LYS A 363 -56.36 -31.98 5.95
N ASP A 364 -56.97 -31.10 6.74
CA ASP A 364 -56.62 -29.69 6.80
C ASP A 364 -55.30 -29.48 7.56
N GLN A 365 -54.59 -28.39 7.25
CA GLN A 365 -53.40 -27.96 7.96
C GLN A 365 -52.30 -29.03 7.98
N TYR A 366 -52.12 -29.76 6.87
CA TYR A 366 -51.06 -30.75 6.73
C TYR A 366 -49.69 -30.12 6.99
N GLU A 367 -48.78 -30.90 7.61
CA GLU A 367 -47.46 -30.47 8.11
C GLU A 367 -47.47 -29.52 9.33
N GLN A 368 -48.63 -29.02 9.78
CA GLN A 368 -48.74 -28.17 10.98
C GLN A 368 -48.61 -28.96 12.28
N ASN A 369 -48.19 -28.27 13.35
CA ASN A 369 -47.95 -28.91 14.65
C ASN A 369 -49.22 -29.59 15.21
N GLY A 370 -49.09 -30.85 15.59
CA GLY A 370 -50.18 -31.67 16.14
C GLY A 370 -51.13 -32.26 15.08
N VAL A 371 -50.90 -31.99 13.80
CA VAL A 371 -51.70 -32.58 12.71
C VAL A 371 -51.09 -33.92 12.29
N GLU A 372 -51.94 -34.93 12.18
CA GLU A 372 -51.56 -36.28 11.76
C GLU A 372 -51.03 -36.30 10.33
N ARG A 373 -49.85 -36.90 10.14
CA ARG A 373 -49.20 -37.07 8.83
C ARG A 373 -49.57 -38.40 8.19
N PHE A 374 -49.53 -38.47 6.86
CA PHE A 374 -49.89 -39.68 6.15
C PHE A 374 -48.77 -40.72 6.24
N LYS A 375 -49.04 -41.80 6.99
CA LYS A 375 -48.14 -42.95 7.24
C LYS A 375 -48.47 -44.16 6.37
N GLY A 376 -49.26 -43.98 5.31
CA GLY A 376 -49.75 -45.10 4.52
C GLY A 376 -50.79 -45.98 5.22
N PHE A 377 -51.43 -45.51 6.30
CA PHE A 377 -52.58 -46.18 6.90
C PHE A 377 -53.89 -45.79 6.22
N SER A 378 -54.81 -46.75 6.13
CA SER A 378 -56.19 -46.51 5.73
C SER A 378 -56.98 -45.81 6.85
N ASP A 379 -57.69 -44.72 6.55
CA ASP A 379 -58.65 -44.10 7.48
C ASP A 379 -59.99 -44.88 7.59
N GLY A 380 -60.05 -46.10 7.05
CA GLY A 380 -61.17 -47.02 7.21
C GLY A 380 -62.12 -47.04 6.03
N ARG A 381 -62.01 -48.10 5.21
CA ARG A 381 -62.85 -48.33 4.03
C ARG A 381 -63.30 -49.78 3.89
N VAL A 382 -64.27 -49.98 3.01
CA VAL A 382 -65.02 -51.22 2.75
C VAL A 382 -64.13 -52.43 2.42
N THR A 383 -62.90 -52.24 1.91
CA THR A 383 -61.95 -53.33 1.58
C THR A 383 -60.68 -53.39 2.44
N ILE A 384 -60.35 -52.32 3.18
CA ILE A 384 -59.18 -52.25 4.05
C ILE A 384 -59.60 -51.54 5.34
N GLU A 385 -59.57 -52.29 6.44
CA GLU A 385 -59.93 -51.80 7.77
C GLU A 385 -59.14 -50.55 8.17
N ARG A 386 -59.76 -49.70 9.00
CA ARG A 386 -59.11 -48.52 9.57
C ARG A 386 -57.85 -48.94 10.32
N GLY A 387 -56.76 -48.21 10.12
CA GLY A 387 -55.48 -48.49 10.79
C GLY A 387 -54.68 -49.66 10.20
N LYS A 388 -55.16 -50.28 9.09
CA LYS A 388 -54.32 -51.20 8.31
C LYS A 388 -53.51 -50.45 7.28
N TYR A 389 -52.30 -50.96 7.01
CA TYR A 389 -51.45 -50.45 5.95
C TYR A 389 -52.12 -50.59 4.58
N LEU A 390 -52.00 -49.54 3.79
CA LEU A 390 -52.35 -49.53 2.39
C LEU A 390 -51.34 -50.38 1.60
N PRO A 391 -51.75 -51.06 0.52
CA PRO A 391 -50.83 -51.82 -0.34
C PRO A 391 -49.74 -50.93 -0.95
N VAL A 392 -48.55 -51.51 -1.14
CA VAL A 392 -47.47 -50.90 -1.94
C VAL A 392 -48.01 -50.53 -3.33
N GLY A 393 -47.63 -49.35 -3.81
CA GLY A 393 -48.00 -48.88 -5.13
C GLY A 393 -48.25 -47.38 -5.21
N THR A 394 -48.72 -46.95 -6.38
CA THR A 394 -49.00 -45.55 -6.70
C THR A 394 -50.33 -45.09 -6.10
N TYR A 395 -50.25 -43.96 -5.40
CA TYR A 395 -51.36 -43.14 -4.93
C TYR A 395 -51.28 -41.76 -5.59
N TYR A 396 -52.38 -41.02 -5.54
CA TYR A 396 -52.49 -39.70 -6.15
C TYR A 396 -52.85 -38.68 -5.08
N TYR A 397 -52.15 -37.55 -5.03
CA TYR A 397 -52.45 -36.49 -4.08
C TYR A 397 -53.09 -35.30 -4.77
N MET A 398 -53.88 -34.55 -4.01
CA MET A 398 -54.38 -33.23 -4.32
C MET A 398 -54.18 -32.36 -3.09
N LEU A 399 -53.36 -31.33 -3.23
CA LEU A 399 -53.02 -30.38 -2.19
C LEU A 399 -53.51 -29.00 -2.62
N ASN A 400 -54.40 -28.42 -1.84
CA ASN A 400 -54.79 -27.02 -1.97
C ASN A 400 -54.11 -26.23 -0.87
N TYR A 401 -53.49 -25.10 -1.19
CA TYR A 401 -52.89 -24.21 -0.19
C TYR A 401 -53.04 -22.75 -0.59
N ILE A 402 -53.08 -21.85 0.38
CA ILE A 402 -53.11 -20.40 0.14
C ILE A 402 -51.68 -19.89 0.24
N ASP A 403 -51.18 -19.29 -0.84
CA ASP A 403 -49.85 -18.68 -0.87
C ASP A 403 -49.78 -17.37 -0.08
N GLU A 404 -48.58 -16.80 0.03
CA GLU A 404 -48.32 -15.56 0.76
C GLU A 404 -49.07 -14.35 0.19
N THR A 405 -49.48 -14.40 -1.08
CA THR A 405 -50.27 -13.36 -1.75
C THR A 405 -51.79 -13.52 -1.53
N GLY A 406 -52.20 -14.56 -0.80
CA GLY A 406 -53.60 -14.88 -0.54
C GLY A 406 -54.28 -15.65 -1.67
N ASN A 407 -53.54 -16.07 -2.70
CA ASN A 407 -54.09 -16.81 -3.82
C ASN A 407 -54.15 -18.32 -3.53
N SER A 408 -55.19 -18.97 -4.02
CA SER A 408 -55.35 -20.42 -3.90
C SER A 408 -54.47 -21.13 -4.94
N GLN A 409 -53.56 -21.97 -4.47
CA GLN A 409 -52.72 -22.84 -5.26
C GLN A 409 -53.22 -24.28 -5.18
N ILE A 410 -53.12 -25.00 -6.29
CA ILE A 410 -53.46 -26.42 -6.38
C ILE A 410 -52.24 -27.17 -6.89
N SER A 411 -51.78 -28.16 -6.13
CA SER A 411 -50.77 -29.12 -6.56
C SER A 411 -51.36 -30.51 -6.56
N SER A 412 -51.15 -31.27 -7.63
CA SER A 412 -51.62 -32.64 -7.74
C SER A 412 -50.60 -33.49 -8.47
N GLY A 413 -50.45 -34.73 -8.05
CA GLY A 413 -49.48 -35.64 -8.63
C GLY A 413 -49.62 -37.04 -8.08
N GLN A 414 -48.59 -37.85 -8.31
CA GLN A 414 -48.51 -39.20 -7.78
C GLN A 414 -47.50 -39.27 -6.62
N VAL A 415 -47.76 -40.19 -5.71
CA VAL A 415 -46.82 -40.58 -4.64
C VAL A 415 -46.77 -42.11 -4.59
N TYR A 416 -45.57 -42.65 -4.54
CA TYR A 416 -45.32 -44.08 -4.51
C TYR A 416 -45.06 -44.54 -3.07
N LEU A 417 -45.94 -45.38 -2.54
CA LEU A 417 -45.76 -46.03 -1.25
C LEU A 417 -44.88 -47.26 -1.46
N VAL A 418 -43.67 -47.22 -0.90
CA VAL A 418 -42.71 -48.34 -0.83
C VAL A 418 -42.85 -49.03 0.52
N ARG A 419 -42.40 -50.28 0.64
CA ARG A 419 -42.29 -50.93 1.94
C ARG A 419 -41.03 -51.78 2.02
#